data_AF-A0A367Y4Q2-F1
#
_entry.id   AF-A0A367Y4Q2-F1
#
_cell.length_a   1.000
_cell.length_b   1.000
_cell.length_c   1.000
_cell.angle_alpha   90.00
_cell.angle_beta   90.00
_cell.angle_gamma   90.00
#
_symmetry.space_group_name_H-M   'P 1'
#
loop_
_entity.id
_entity.type
_entity.pdbx_description
1 polymer ?
#
loop_
_entity_poly.entity_id
_entity_poly.type
_entity_poly.pdbx_seq_one_letter_code
_entity_poly.pdbx_strand_id
1 'polypeptide(L)'
;MRASQVLSFQATASSSLRRPWKTFKDGTLFYGQLKTGSKRHPLTTKQGNKDFYKGTGSSGIGHLDNKGRYHVNWQKVRTYVVPEGLHKTELKALVSPKSPQFKQKVIGYSDQFKSPELAFHNAKKFIELGPNYSEVDLEAEGYMHRIIHPDVLASEQEEVMEETPVAEAAPKAEA
;
A
#
# COMPACT_ATOMS: atom_id res chain seq x y z
N MET A 1 -62.91 -0.99 -1.55
CA MET A 1 -61.91 -0.16 -0.84
C MET A 1 -62.60 1.09 -0.33
N ARG A 2 -62.67 1.33 0.98
CA ARG A 2 -63.24 2.58 1.52
C ARG A 2 -62.21 3.69 1.33
N ALA A 3 -62.57 4.75 0.60
CA ALA A 3 -61.78 5.97 0.58
C ALA A 3 -61.85 6.59 1.98
N SER A 4 -60.75 6.58 2.73
CA SER A 4 -60.63 7.34 3.96
C SER A 4 -60.70 8.83 3.60
N GLN A 5 -61.69 9.55 4.11
CA GLN A 5 -61.72 11.01 4.01
C GLN A 5 -60.46 11.56 4.68
N VAL A 6 -59.62 12.25 3.92
CA VAL A 6 -58.45 12.95 4.46
C VAL A 6 -58.99 14.12 5.29
N LEU A 7 -58.94 14.01 6.62
CA LEU A 7 -59.30 15.07 7.57
C LEU A 7 -58.21 16.16 7.60
N SER A 8 -57.86 16.73 6.45
CA SER A 8 -56.92 17.86 6.36
C SER A 8 -57.53 19.18 6.85
N PHE A 9 -58.76 19.18 7.34
CA PHE A 9 -59.47 20.38 7.80
C PHE A 9 -58.86 21.02 9.07
N GLN A 10 -58.07 20.27 9.86
CA GLN A 10 -57.40 20.78 11.06
C GLN A 10 -55.91 21.15 10.85
N ALA A 11 -55.40 20.96 9.64
CA ALA A 11 -54.00 21.25 9.33
C ALA A 11 -53.82 22.77 9.13
N THR A 12 -52.98 23.42 9.95
CA THR A 12 -52.66 24.84 9.78
C THR A 12 -51.99 25.08 8.42
N ALA A 13 -52.20 26.23 7.80
CA ALA A 13 -51.65 26.55 6.47
C ALA A 13 -50.12 26.33 6.37
N SER A 14 -49.40 26.44 7.49
CA SER A 14 -47.96 26.16 7.59
C SER A 14 -47.59 24.69 7.38
N SER A 15 -48.44 23.75 7.80
CA SER A 15 -48.22 22.31 7.62
C SER A 15 -48.39 21.84 6.17
N SER A 16 -49.12 22.61 5.35
CA SER A 16 -49.27 22.37 3.92
C SER A 16 -48.11 22.92 3.10
N LEU A 17 -47.20 23.71 3.70
CA LEU A 17 -45.99 24.18 3.04
C LEU A 17 -45.01 23.03 2.87
N ARG A 18 -44.40 22.93 1.68
CA ARG A 18 -43.34 21.95 1.39
C ARG A 18 -42.17 22.03 2.38
N ARG A 19 -41.92 23.23 2.92
CA ARG A 19 -40.93 23.50 3.97
C ARG A 19 -41.60 24.38 5.02
N PRO A 20 -41.97 23.84 6.19
CA PRO A 20 -42.74 24.58 7.19
C PRO A 20 -42.09 25.87 7.69
N TRP A 21 -40.75 25.95 7.66
CA TRP A 21 -39.98 27.14 8.07
C TRP A 21 -39.88 28.23 6.99
N LYS A 22 -40.40 28.00 5.79
CA LYS A 22 -40.42 28.98 4.68
C LYS A 22 -41.83 29.41 4.39
N THR A 23 -42.26 30.46 5.08
CA THR A 23 -43.64 30.96 5.07
C THR A 23 -43.95 31.94 3.93
N PHE A 24 -42.93 32.49 3.26
CA PHE A 24 -43.08 33.43 2.16
C PHE A 24 -42.36 32.96 0.89
N LYS A 25 -42.71 33.56 -0.27
CA LYS A 25 -42.05 33.26 -1.55
C LYS A 25 -40.67 33.92 -1.60
N ASP A 26 -39.63 33.11 -1.38
CA ASP A 26 -38.23 33.52 -1.32
C ASP A 26 -37.43 33.18 -2.60
N GLY A 27 -38.12 32.76 -3.66
CA GLY A 27 -37.51 32.30 -4.92
C GLY A 27 -36.85 30.92 -4.82
N THR A 28 -36.95 30.22 -3.69
CA THR A 28 -36.30 28.91 -3.56
C THR A 28 -37.01 27.80 -4.33
N LEU A 29 -36.18 26.93 -4.89
CA LEU A 29 -36.65 25.84 -5.75
C LEU A 29 -37.35 24.74 -4.94
N PHE A 30 -38.15 23.96 -5.66
CA PHE A 30 -38.75 22.74 -5.13
C PHE A 30 -37.66 21.78 -4.60
N TYR A 31 -36.57 21.60 -5.34
CA TYR A 31 -35.36 20.88 -4.92
C TYR A 31 -34.12 21.54 -5.52
N GLY A 32 -32.95 21.31 -4.92
CA GLY A 32 -31.69 21.88 -5.37
C GLY A 32 -31.58 23.39 -5.13
N GLN A 33 -30.51 23.98 -5.65
CA GLN A 33 -30.19 25.41 -5.53
C GLN A 33 -30.39 26.16 -6.86
N LEU A 34 -29.92 25.56 -7.96
CA LEU A 34 -30.00 26.12 -9.31
C LEU A 34 -30.62 25.07 -10.25
N LYS A 35 -31.42 25.52 -11.23
CA LYS A 35 -31.97 24.64 -12.28
C LYS A 35 -31.01 24.45 -13.46
N THR A 36 -30.08 25.39 -13.64
CA THR A 36 -29.17 25.45 -14.79
C THR A 36 -27.74 25.11 -14.36
N GLY A 37 -26.92 24.70 -15.32
CA GLY A 37 -25.53 24.30 -15.12
C GLY A 37 -24.94 23.76 -16.43
N SER A 38 -23.64 23.41 -16.40
CA SER A 38 -23.01 22.74 -17.54
C SER A 38 -23.63 21.37 -17.80
N LYS A 39 -23.85 21.04 -19.06
CA LYS A 39 -24.45 19.75 -19.49
C LYS A 39 -23.41 18.79 -20.06
N ARG A 40 -22.20 19.26 -20.36
CA ARG A 40 -21.15 18.51 -21.05
C ARG A 40 -20.25 17.77 -20.05
N HIS A 41 -20.86 16.90 -19.27
CA HIS A 41 -20.17 16.01 -18.33
C HIS A 41 -20.12 14.58 -18.89
N PRO A 42 -19.08 13.78 -18.57
CA PRO A 42 -19.02 12.40 -19.01
C PRO A 42 -20.22 11.61 -18.46
N LEU A 43 -20.89 10.85 -19.32
CA LEU A 43 -22.05 10.07 -18.94
C LEU A 43 -21.71 9.01 -17.90
N THR A 44 -22.59 8.76 -16.93
CA THR A 44 -22.45 7.70 -15.93
C THR A 44 -23.34 6.49 -16.28
N THR A 45 -23.23 5.41 -15.52
CA THR A 45 -24.08 4.22 -15.70
C THR A 45 -25.56 4.46 -15.41
N LYS A 46 -25.92 5.60 -14.80
CA LYS A 46 -27.31 5.95 -14.43
C LYS A 46 -27.98 6.90 -15.40
N GLN A 47 -27.26 7.35 -16.43
CA GLN A 47 -27.77 8.24 -17.46
C GLN A 47 -27.98 7.46 -18.76
N GLY A 48 -28.65 8.07 -19.75
CA GLY A 48 -28.90 7.45 -21.05
C GLY A 48 -30.18 6.63 -21.12
N ASN A 49 -30.39 5.97 -22.26
CA ASN A 49 -31.53 5.09 -22.51
C ASN A 49 -31.26 3.65 -22.00
N LYS A 50 -32.26 2.78 -22.06
CA LYS A 50 -32.17 1.36 -21.68
C LYS A 50 -31.06 0.59 -22.40
N ASP A 51 -30.73 0.99 -23.64
CA ASP A 51 -29.70 0.33 -24.45
C ASP A 51 -28.28 0.87 -24.18
N PHE A 52 -28.17 1.95 -23.40
CA PHE A 52 -26.88 2.54 -23.05
C PHE A 52 -26.21 1.74 -21.94
N TYR A 53 -25.25 0.90 -22.32
CA TYR A 53 -24.37 0.21 -21.39
C TYR A 53 -22.97 0.83 -21.40
N LYS A 54 -22.52 1.34 -20.25
CA LYS A 54 -21.18 1.93 -20.09
C LYS A 54 -20.14 0.96 -19.49
N GLY A 55 -20.56 0.08 -18.58
CA GLY A 55 -19.66 -0.77 -17.79
C GLY A 55 -18.95 -0.05 -16.64
N THR A 56 -18.24 -0.82 -15.81
CA THR A 56 -17.53 -0.34 -14.59
C THR A 56 -16.11 -0.91 -14.43
N GLY A 57 -15.57 -1.59 -15.45
CA GLY A 57 -14.26 -2.27 -15.35
C GLY A 57 -14.26 -3.52 -14.44
N SER A 58 -15.44 -4.00 -14.06
CA SER A 58 -15.62 -5.16 -13.18
C SER A 58 -15.64 -6.49 -13.94
N SER A 59 -16.07 -6.47 -15.19
CA SER A 59 -16.36 -7.67 -16.01
C SER A 59 -15.35 -7.80 -17.16
N GLY A 60 -15.29 -8.99 -17.78
CA GLY A 60 -14.25 -9.38 -18.75
C GLY A 60 -13.72 -10.80 -18.55
N ILE A 61 -14.42 -11.57 -17.72
CA ILE A 61 -14.01 -12.89 -17.23
C ILE A 61 -14.44 -14.00 -18.19
N GLY A 62 -15.57 -13.82 -18.86
CA GLY A 62 -16.21 -14.80 -19.74
C GLY A 62 -16.55 -14.23 -21.11
N HIS A 63 -17.51 -14.87 -21.78
CA HIS A 63 -18.03 -14.45 -23.08
C HIS A 63 -19.55 -14.55 -23.12
N LEU A 64 -20.17 -13.81 -24.04
CA LEU A 64 -21.60 -13.95 -24.36
C LEU A 64 -21.76 -14.97 -25.49
N ASP A 65 -22.78 -15.82 -25.40
CA ASP A 65 -23.19 -16.67 -26.51
C ASP A 65 -24.06 -15.89 -27.53
N ASN A 66 -24.35 -16.52 -28.67
CA ASN A 66 -25.22 -15.94 -29.71
C ASN A 66 -26.67 -15.70 -29.23
N LYS A 67 -27.07 -16.25 -28.08
CA LYS A 67 -28.39 -16.08 -27.46
C LYS A 67 -28.38 -15.03 -26.33
N GLY A 68 -27.26 -14.34 -26.11
CA GLY A 68 -27.11 -13.31 -25.08
C GLY A 68 -26.89 -13.83 -23.65
N ARG A 69 -26.58 -15.12 -23.47
CA ARG A 69 -26.24 -15.73 -22.18
C ARG A 69 -24.76 -15.55 -21.89
N TYR A 70 -24.42 -15.29 -20.63
CA TYR A 70 -23.02 -15.12 -20.21
C TYR A 70 -22.43 -16.42 -19.68
N HIS A 71 -21.30 -16.83 -20.23
CA HIS A 71 -20.54 -18.01 -19.82
C HIS A 71 -19.21 -17.59 -19.17
N VAL A 72 -19.03 -17.91 -17.89
CA VAL A 72 -17.83 -17.57 -17.11
C VAL A 72 -16.67 -18.51 -17.49
N ASN A 73 -15.50 -17.94 -17.79
CA ASN A 73 -14.26 -18.72 -17.85
C ASN A 73 -13.54 -18.64 -16.50
N TRP A 74 -13.57 -19.74 -15.75
CA TRP A 74 -12.97 -19.83 -14.40
C TRP A 74 -11.46 -19.58 -14.38
N GLN A 75 -10.74 -19.83 -15.48
CA GLN A 75 -9.30 -19.53 -15.58
C GLN A 75 -9.00 -18.02 -15.54
N LYS A 76 -9.99 -17.17 -15.86
CA LYS A 76 -9.87 -15.70 -15.83
C LYS A 76 -10.48 -15.07 -14.58
N VAL A 77 -11.07 -15.87 -13.69
CA VAL A 77 -11.62 -15.37 -12.43
C VAL A 77 -10.48 -15.05 -11.49
N ARG A 78 -10.41 -13.80 -11.03
CA ARG A 78 -9.40 -13.34 -10.07
C ARG A 78 -9.67 -13.94 -8.69
N THR A 79 -8.65 -14.52 -8.08
CA THR A 79 -8.69 -15.05 -6.70
C THR A 79 -7.68 -14.32 -5.83
N TYR A 80 -8.03 -14.07 -4.56
CA TYR A 80 -7.11 -13.55 -3.56
C TYR A 80 -6.62 -14.71 -2.69
N VAL A 81 -5.37 -15.16 -2.93
CA VAL A 81 -4.78 -16.29 -2.21
C VAL A 81 -4.34 -15.82 -0.83
N VAL A 82 -4.88 -16.45 0.22
CA VAL A 82 -4.50 -16.17 1.61
C VAL A 82 -3.40 -17.15 2.02
N PRO A 83 -2.25 -16.68 2.55
CA PRO A 83 -1.17 -17.56 2.98
C PRO A 83 -1.61 -18.43 4.16
N GLU A 84 -1.15 -19.68 4.19
CA GLU A 84 -1.41 -20.60 5.29
C GLU A 84 -0.80 -20.08 6.59
N GLY A 85 -1.53 -20.19 7.70
CA GLY A 85 -1.04 -19.78 9.02
C GLY A 85 -1.02 -18.28 9.30
N LEU A 86 -1.62 -17.44 8.45
CA LEU A 86 -1.70 -15.98 8.68
C LEU A 86 -2.28 -15.58 10.04
N HIS A 87 -3.19 -16.39 10.59
CA HIS A 87 -3.80 -16.15 11.91
C HIS A 87 -2.86 -16.46 13.08
N LYS A 88 -1.75 -17.16 12.84
CA LYS A 88 -0.75 -17.54 13.86
C LYS A 88 0.44 -16.58 13.90
N THR A 89 0.59 -15.72 12.89
CA THR A 89 1.74 -14.80 12.83
C THR A 89 1.58 -13.68 13.86
N GLU A 90 2.65 -13.36 14.56
CA GLU A 90 2.68 -12.23 15.51
C GLU A 90 2.83 -10.87 14.81
N LEU A 91 3.11 -10.88 13.50
CA LEU A 91 3.29 -9.69 12.68
C LEU A 91 2.00 -8.85 12.64
N LYS A 92 2.15 -7.54 12.88
CA LYS A 92 1.05 -6.55 12.88
C LYS A 92 1.27 -5.51 11.79
N ALA A 93 0.20 -4.83 11.40
CA ALA A 93 0.23 -3.78 10.38
C ALA A 93 1.11 -2.57 10.76
N LEU A 94 1.33 -2.36 12.06
CA LEU A 94 2.10 -1.23 12.60
C LEU A 94 3.15 -1.72 13.58
N VAL A 95 4.25 -0.97 13.65
CA VAL A 95 5.33 -1.14 14.62
C VAL A 95 5.14 -0.14 15.77
N SER A 96 5.67 -0.46 16.95
CA SER A 96 5.68 0.45 18.10
C SER A 96 6.46 1.74 17.78
N PRO A 97 5.97 2.93 18.15
CA PRO A 97 6.73 4.18 18.00
C PRO A 97 8.03 4.22 18.82
N LYS A 98 8.16 3.34 19.83
CA LYS A 98 9.38 3.21 20.64
C LYS A 98 10.46 2.40 19.94
N SER A 99 10.12 1.69 18.87
CA SER A 99 11.10 0.91 18.13
C SER A 99 12.02 1.85 17.33
N PRO A 100 13.34 1.63 17.39
CA PRO A 100 14.33 2.45 16.68
C PRO A 100 14.19 2.27 15.17
N GLN A 101 14.55 3.32 14.40
CA GLN A 101 14.54 3.26 12.95
C GLN A 101 15.81 2.58 12.45
N PHE A 102 15.67 1.36 11.93
CA PHE A 102 16.74 0.63 11.29
C PHE A 102 17.04 1.16 9.88
N LYS A 103 18.33 1.35 9.55
CA LYS A 103 18.79 1.80 8.23
C LYS A 103 19.90 0.89 7.70
N GLN A 104 19.78 0.46 6.46
CA GLN A 104 20.80 -0.33 5.76
C GLN A 104 21.57 0.55 4.77
N LYS A 105 22.90 0.45 4.76
CA LYS A 105 23.78 1.11 3.78
C LYS A 105 24.55 0.06 3.00
N VAL A 106 24.52 0.17 1.67
CA VAL A 106 25.25 -0.72 0.76
C VAL A 106 26.38 0.07 0.11
N ILE A 107 27.62 -0.40 0.25
CA ILE A 107 28.85 0.29 -0.18
C ILE A 107 29.60 -0.61 -1.17
N GLY A 108 30.10 -0.03 -2.27
CA GLY A 108 30.90 -0.74 -3.28
C GLY A 108 30.09 -1.55 -4.30
N TYR A 109 28.76 -1.50 -4.25
CA TYR A 109 27.89 -2.14 -5.22
C TYR A 109 27.27 -1.10 -6.17
N SER A 110 27.30 -1.38 -7.47
CA SER A 110 26.83 -0.47 -8.53
C SER A 110 25.35 -0.07 -8.40
N ASP A 111 24.44 -1.04 -8.22
CA ASP A 111 22.99 -0.84 -8.08
C ASP A 111 22.49 -1.09 -6.64
N GLN A 112 23.38 -0.92 -5.65
CA GLN A 112 23.08 -1.08 -4.22
C GLN A 112 22.32 -2.40 -3.93
N PHE A 113 21.07 -2.33 -3.46
CA PHE A 113 20.24 -3.50 -3.10
C PHE A 113 19.81 -4.37 -4.29
N LYS A 114 19.77 -3.82 -5.50
CA LYS A 114 19.37 -4.56 -6.71
C LYS A 114 20.56 -5.15 -7.45
N SER A 115 21.78 -4.89 -6.96
CA SER A 115 22.98 -5.37 -7.62
C SER A 115 23.02 -6.91 -7.66
N PRO A 116 23.35 -7.51 -8.83
CA PRO A 116 23.44 -8.96 -8.96
C PRO A 116 24.61 -9.53 -8.15
N GLU A 117 25.70 -8.76 -8.02
CA GLU A 117 26.88 -9.11 -7.23
C GLU A 117 26.54 -9.27 -5.75
N LEU A 118 25.73 -8.37 -5.18
CA LEU A 118 25.29 -8.50 -3.79
C LEU A 118 24.45 -9.76 -3.59
N ALA A 119 23.54 -10.05 -4.51
CA ALA A 119 22.74 -11.27 -4.46
C ALA A 119 23.63 -12.53 -4.52
N PHE A 120 24.66 -12.53 -5.38
CA PHE A 120 25.61 -13.63 -5.49
C PHE A 120 26.47 -13.79 -4.22
N HIS A 121 26.99 -12.70 -3.65
CA HIS A 121 27.74 -12.76 -2.39
C HIS A 121 26.86 -13.20 -1.21
N ASN A 122 25.60 -12.78 -1.16
CA ASN A 122 24.64 -13.26 -0.17
C ASN A 122 24.40 -14.77 -0.31
N ALA A 123 24.26 -15.27 -1.53
CA ALA A 123 24.14 -16.71 -1.78
C ALA A 123 25.40 -17.47 -1.35
N LYS A 124 26.60 -16.95 -1.67
CA LYS A 124 27.87 -17.55 -1.24
C LYS A 124 27.98 -17.59 0.28
N LYS A 125 27.72 -16.47 0.97
CA LYS A 125 27.73 -16.41 2.43
C LYS A 125 26.70 -17.36 3.06
N PHE A 126 25.52 -17.49 2.48
CA PHE A 126 24.51 -18.44 2.94
C PHE A 126 24.98 -19.91 2.80
N ILE A 127 25.70 -20.25 1.73
CA ILE A 127 26.26 -21.60 1.55
C ILE A 127 27.37 -21.88 2.58
N GLU A 128 28.23 -20.90 2.84
CA GLU A 128 29.38 -21.05 3.74
C GLU A 128 28.98 -21.01 5.22
N LEU A 129 28.06 -20.13 5.60
CA LEU A 129 27.75 -19.79 7.00
C LEU A 129 26.33 -20.21 7.42
N GLY A 130 25.45 -20.54 6.47
CA GLY A 130 24.07 -20.96 6.74
C GLY A 130 23.07 -19.79 6.87
N PRO A 131 21.86 -20.04 7.43
CA PRO A 131 20.74 -19.10 7.41
C PRO A 131 20.95 -17.81 8.21
N ASN A 132 21.82 -17.82 9.23
CA ASN A 132 22.01 -16.69 10.14
C ASN A 132 23.31 -15.90 9.84
N TYR A 133 23.80 -15.96 8.60
CA TYR A 133 25.10 -15.36 8.23
C TYR A 133 25.16 -13.82 8.35
N SER A 134 24.02 -13.15 8.45
CA SER A 134 23.91 -11.69 8.53
C SER A 134 23.33 -11.21 9.86
N GLU A 135 23.37 -12.03 10.91
CA GLU A 135 22.98 -11.57 12.24
C GLU A 135 24.00 -10.56 12.74
N VAL A 136 23.52 -9.33 12.93
CA VAL A 136 24.31 -8.20 13.40
C VAL A 136 23.62 -7.62 14.62
N ASP A 137 24.40 -7.31 15.64
CA ASP A 137 23.90 -6.61 16.83
C ASP A 137 23.64 -5.14 16.51
N LEU A 138 22.37 -4.84 16.22
CA LEU A 138 21.93 -3.51 15.82
C LEU A 138 22.08 -2.47 16.93
N GLU A 139 22.07 -2.88 18.20
CA GLU A 139 22.21 -1.94 19.31
C GLU A 139 23.66 -1.44 19.38
N ALA A 140 24.64 -2.33 19.17
CA ALA A 140 26.05 -1.99 19.11
C ALA A 140 26.38 -1.08 17.90
N GLU A 141 25.74 -1.31 16.75
CA GLU A 141 25.98 -0.52 15.53
C GLU A 141 25.16 0.77 15.42
N GLY A 142 24.36 1.10 16.43
CA GLY A 142 23.50 2.29 16.41
C GLY A 142 22.41 2.23 15.34
N TYR A 143 21.85 1.04 15.10
CA TYR A 143 20.78 0.73 14.14
C TYR A 143 21.13 0.99 12.67
N MET A 144 22.42 0.93 12.34
CA MET A 144 22.96 1.16 11.00
C MET A 144 23.71 -0.08 10.48
N HIS A 145 23.03 -0.94 9.73
CA HIS A 145 23.68 -2.12 9.13
C HIS A 145 24.41 -1.78 7.84
N ARG A 146 25.71 -2.06 7.78
CA ARG A 146 26.56 -1.78 6.61
C ARG A 146 26.85 -3.06 5.84
N ILE A 147 26.49 -3.06 4.56
CA ILE A 147 26.79 -4.14 3.61
C ILE A 147 27.87 -3.61 2.68
N ILE A 148 29.08 -4.12 2.83
CA ILE A 148 30.25 -3.65 2.09
C ILE A 148 30.67 -4.71 1.07
N HIS A 149 31.08 -4.28 -0.11
CA HIS A 149 31.64 -5.15 -1.14
C HIS A 149 32.95 -5.77 -0.64
N PRO A 150 33.20 -7.08 -0.88
CA PRO A 150 34.42 -7.75 -0.42
C PRO A 150 35.71 -7.05 -0.85
N ASP A 151 35.77 -6.53 -2.08
CA ASP A 151 36.96 -5.83 -2.57
C ASP A 151 37.25 -4.53 -1.80
N VAL A 152 36.20 -3.80 -1.39
CA VAL A 152 36.34 -2.58 -0.59
C VAL A 152 36.76 -2.93 0.85
N LEU A 153 36.22 -4.03 1.39
CA LEU A 153 36.66 -4.55 2.69
C LEU A 153 38.14 -4.97 2.67
N ALA A 154 38.59 -5.59 1.58
CA ALA A 154 39.98 -6.00 1.41
C ALA A 154 40.92 -4.78 1.39
N SER A 155 40.57 -3.73 0.63
CA SER A 155 41.37 -2.50 0.61
C SER A 155 41.41 -1.77 1.96
N GLU A 156 40.28 -1.70 2.68
CA GLU A 156 40.23 -1.08 4.02
C GLU A 156 41.10 -1.83 5.04
N GLN A 157 41.17 -3.17 4.94
CA GLN A 157 42.01 -3.98 5.84
C GLN A 157 43.51 -3.82 5.56
N GLU A 158 43.90 -3.67 4.30
CA GLU A 158 45.29 -3.43 3.90
C GLU A 158 45.79 -2.08 4.43
N GLU A 159 45.01 -1.00 4.28
CA GLU A 159 45.35 0.34 4.79
C GLU A 159 45.55 0.36 6.31
N VAL A 160 44.68 -0.33 7.08
CA VAL A 160 44.77 -0.39 8.55
C VAL A 160 46.03 -1.12 9.03
N MET A 161 46.50 -2.14 8.31
CA MET A 161 47.73 -2.86 8.67
C MET A 161 48.98 -2.03 8.42
N GLU A 162 48.99 -1.16 7.41
CA GLU A 162 50.11 -0.24 7.14
C GLU A 162 50.21 0.90 8.17
N GLU A 163 49.09 1.35 8.73
CA GLU A 163 49.05 2.45 9.70
C GLU A 163 49.38 2.04 11.15
N THR A 164 49.41 0.75 11.49
CA THR A 164 49.93 0.26 12.78
C THR A 164 51.41 -0.09 12.67
N PRO A 165 52.36 0.84 12.90
CA PRO A 165 53.77 0.47 12.97
C PRO A 165 53.99 -0.44 14.19
N VAL A 166 54.73 -1.52 13.95
CA VAL A 166 55.23 -2.49 14.93
C VAL A 166 55.85 -1.78 16.14
N ALA A 167 55.07 -1.55 17.19
CA ALA A 167 55.52 -0.91 18.42
C ALA A 167 55.23 -1.80 19.63
N GLU A 168 55.97 -2.91 19.78
CA GLU A 168 56.41 -3.44 21.08
C GLU A 168 57.39 -4.61 20.88
N ALA A 169 58.67 -4.28 20.73
CA ALA A 169 59.77 -5.20 21.04
C ALA A 169 60.73 -4.45 21.95
N ALA A 170 60.33 -4.26 23.22
CA ALA A 170 61.24 -3.78 24.25
C ALA A 170 62.22 -4.92 24.61
N PRO A 171 63.55 -4.67 24.66
CA PRO A 171 64.50 -5.68 25.07
C PRO A 171 64.34 -5.98 26.57
N LYS A 172 64.25 -7.28 26.93
CA LYS A 172 64.34 -7.75 28.31
C LYS A 172 65.64 -7.23 28.93
N ALA A 173 65.53 -6.35 29.91
CA ALA A 173 66.64 -5.97 30.76
C ALA A 173 67.05 -7.16 31.64
N GLU A 174 68.33 -7.52 31.56
CA GLU A 174 69.01 -8.43 32.49
C GLU A 174 69.06 -7.80 33.89
N ALA A 175 68.70 -8.58 34.90
CA ALA A 175 69.11 -8.42 36.30
C ALA A 175 69.13 -9.80 36.96
#